data_AF-A0A412KPD8-F1
#
_entry.id   AF-A0A412KPD8-F1
#
_cell.length_a   1.000
_cell.length_b   1.000
_cell.length_c   1.000
_cell.angle_alpha   90.00
_cell.angle_beta   90.00
_cell.angle_gamma   90.00
#
_symmetry.space_group_name_H-M   'P 1'
#
loop_
_entity.id
_entity.type
_entity.pdbx_description
1 polymer ?
#
loop_
_entity_poly.entity_id
_entity_poly.type
_entity_poly.pdbx_seq_one_letter_code
_entity_poly.pdbx_strand_id
1 'polypeptide(L)'
;MSNQNPLNRNIETFLGCETEYEASRIVLYGAPFDSTTSYRPGTRFASRTMRAESYGLETYSPYQDMDLEDAKIFDGGDLELCFGDTPRALNGIEEFARRVVEDHKLPFLLGGEHLVTLPAVKAVHAAYDDLCVIHFDAHTDLRDEYLGNHLSHATVIRRLWDLLGDGRIHQFGIRSGERAEWYWSREGHTHIQKFNFTGLQETIAALRGRPVYFTIDLDVLDPSCFPGTGTPEAGGVTFQELLRAALQVIRGCNIVGCDLVELSPPLDPSGASTATALKILREMLLCLEKPFLKPEQL
;
A
#
# COMPACT_ATOMS: atom_id res chain seq x y z
N MET A 1 -1.50 15.45 -23.92
CA MET A 1 -0.34 14.57 -23.64
C MET A 1 -0.84 13.51 -22.68
N SER A 2 -0.57 12.23 -22.97
CA SER A 2 -1.40 11.04 -22.71
C SER A 2 -2.51 11.21 -21.66
N ASN A 3 -3.75 11.29 -22.17
CA ASN A 3 -4.93 11.07 -21.35
C ASN A 3 -4.95 9.56 -21.07
N GLN A 4 -4.29 9.09 -20.01
CA GLN A 4 -4.44 7.71 -19.56
C GLN A 4 -5.91 7.54 -19.18
N ASN A 5 -6.67 7.05 -20.15
CA ASN A 5 -8.06 6.73 -19.99
C ASN A 5 -8.10 5.46 -19.13
N PRO A 6 -8.70 5.49 -17.92
CA PRO A 6 -8.78 4.30 -17.07
C PRO A 6 -9.51 3.13 -17.74
N LEU A 7 -10.16 3.37 -18.89
CA LEU A 7 -10.87 2.38 -19.70
C LEU A 7 -9.98 1.53 -20.63
N ASN A 8 -8.70 1.87 -20.81
CA ASN A 8 -7.83 1.05 -21.64
C ASN A 8 -7.33 -0.15 -20.84
N ARG A 9 -7.77 -1.35 -21.21
CA ARG A 9 -7.26 -2.60 -20.65
C ARG A 9 -5.74 -2.67 -20.74
N ASN A 10 -5.12 -3.00 -19.62
CA ASN A 10 -3.72 -3.39 -19.61
C ASN A 10 -3.56 -4.78 -20.26
N ILE A 11 -2.44 -5.00 -20.96
CA ILE A 11 -2.18 -6.25 -21.67
C ILE A 11 -1.60 -7.31 -20.73
N GLU A 12 -0.70 -6.90 -19.84
CA GLU A 12 -0.07 -7.76 -18.83
C GLU A 12 -0.65 -7.39 -17.47
N THR A 13 -1.68 -8.12 -17.02
CA THR A 13 -2.37 -7.89 -15.75
C THR A 13 -1.79 -8.77 -14.64
N PHE A 14 -2.06 -8.41 -13.40
CA PHE A 14 -1.95 -9.34 -12.28
C PHE A 14 -2.89 -10.53 -12.50
N LEU A 15 -2.42 -11.74 -12.18
CA LEU A 15 -3.16 -12.99 -12.32
C LEU A 15 -4.61 -12.85 -11.81
N GLY A 16 -5.59 -13.22 -12.65
CA GLY A 16 -7.03 -13.19 -12.31
C GLY A 16 -7.68 -11.80 -12.27
N CYS A 17 -6.94 -10.71 -12.52
CA CYS A 17 -7.44 -9.33 -12.45
C CYS A 17 -7.79 -8.75 -13.83
N GLU A 18 -8.56 -9.50 -14.63
CA GLU A 18 -8.90 -9.16 -16.03
C GLU A 18 -10.32 -8.57 -16.21
N THR A 19 -11.02 -8.32 -15.10
CA THR A 19 -12.38 -7.78 -15.12
C THR A 19 -12.39 -6.38 -15.71
N GLU A 20 -13.40 -6.04 -16.51
CA GLU A 20 -13.55 -4.68 -17.06
C GLU A 20 -13.70 -3.63 -15.98
N TYR A 21 -13.22 -2.41 -16.28
CA TYR A 21 -13.27 -1.28 -15.37
C TYR A 21 -14.67 -1.06 -14.78
N GLU A 22 -15.71 -1.04 -15.62
CA GLU A 22 -17.10 -0.78 -15.22
C GLU A 22 -17.64 -1.85 -14.25
N ALA A 23 -17.27 -3.11 -14.46
CA ALA A 23 -17.74 -4.24 -13.68
C ALA A 23 -16.92 -4.45 -12.39
N SER A 24 -15.73 -3.86 -12.31
CA SER A 24 -14.83 -3.98 -11.17
C SER A 24 -15.21 -3.08 -10.00
N ARG A 25 -14.85 -3.51 -8.79
CA ARG A 25 -14.95 -2.68 -7.58
C ARG A 25 -13.58 -2.18 -7.13
N ILE A 26 -12.53 -2.98 -7.34
CA ILE A 26 -11.15 -2.61 -7.06
C ILE A 26 -10.46 -2.25 -8.37
N VAL A 27 -9.74 -1.12 -8.35
CA VAL A 27 -8.82 -0.74 -9.42
C VAL A 27 -7.40 -0.89 -8.88
N LEU A 28 -6.72 -1.92 -9.37
CA LEU A 28 -5.30 -2.16 -9.12
C LEU A 28 -4.47 -1.34 -10.10
N TYR A 29 -3.53 -0.53 -9.64
CA TYR A 29 -2.68 0.30 -10.51
C TYR A 29 -1.29 0.48 -9.92
N GLY A 30 -0.29 0.63 -10.76
CA GLY A 30 1.10 0.79 -10.34
C GLY A 30 1.58 2.23 -10.39
N ALA A 31 2.35 2.64 -9.40
CA ALA A 31 3.04 3.93 -9.36
C ALA A 31 4.56 3.72 -9.40
N PRO A 32 5.17 3.52 -10.59
CA PRO A 32 6.59 3.18 -10.71
C PRO A 32 7.50 4.40 -10.44
N PHE A 33 7.62 4.80 -9.17
CA PHE A 33 8.32 6.01 -8.73
C PHE A 33 9.23 5.72 -7.53
N ASP A 34 10.52 6.02 -7.63
CA ASP A 34 11.51 5.87 -6.56
C ASP A 34 12.57 7.00 -6.60
N SER A 35 12.16 8.19 -7.06
CA SER A 35 13.09 9.29 -7.36
C SER A 35 13.60 10.00 -6.11
N THR A 36 13.04 9.73 -4.94
CA THR A 36 13.42 10.37 -3.66
C THR A 36 14.07 9.39 -2.67
N THR A 37 14.30 8.15 -3.11
CA THR A 37 14.86 7.07 -2.31
C THR A 37 16.24 7.46 -1.82
N SER A 38 16.46 7.30 -0.53
CA SER A 38 17.69 7.72 0.13
C SER A 38 18.86 6.75 0.02
N TYR A 39 18.59 5.44 -0.12
CA TYR A 39 19.64 4.41 -0.05
C TYR A 39 19.76 3.57 -1.32
N ARG A 40 18.89 2.58 -1.54
CA ARG A 40 18.98 1.66 -2.67
C ARG A 40 17.71 1.74 -3.53
N PRO A 41 17.79 2.23 -4.78
CA PRO A 41 16.63 2.34 -5.66
C PRO A 41 16.22 0.97 -6.22
N GLY A 42 15.09 0.94 -6.92
CA GLY A 42 14.59 -0.24 -7.64
C GLY A 42 13.09 -0.51 -7.44
N THR A 43 12.42 0.22 -6.55
CA THR A 43 10.99 0.06 -6.29
C THR A 43 10.11 0.54 -7.45
N ARG A 44 10.67 1.34 -8.38
CA ARG A 44 10.03 1.65 -9.67
C ARG A 44 9.74 0.42 -10.55
N PHE A 45 10.42 -0.70 -10.30
CA PHE A 45 10.22 -1.95 -11.06
C PHE A 45 9.18 -2.88 -10.41
N ALA A 46 8.73 -2.58 -9.20
CA ALA A 46 7.89 -3.46 -8.39
C ALA A 46 6.60 -3.87 -9.09
N SER A 47 5.77 -2.90 -9.49
CA SER A 47 4.44 -3.15 -10.04
C SER A 47 4.49 -4.01 -11.31
N ARG A 48 5.42 -3.69 -12.23
CA ARG A 48 5.65 -4.49 -13.44
C ARG A 48 6.12 -5.91 -13.11
N THR A 49 7.13 -6.06 -12.26
CA THR A 49 7.63 -7.39 -11.88
C THR A 49 6.55 -8.19 -11.17
N MET A 50 5.74 -7.56 -10.31
CA MET A 50 4.64 -8.24 -9.63
C MET A 50 3.59 -8.76 -10.62
N ARG A 51 3.25 -8.02 -11.67
CA ARG A 51 2.33 -8.54 -12.69
C ARG A 51 2.93 -9.74 -13.43
N ALA A 52 4.16 -9.60 -13.91
CA ALA A 52 4.85 -10.67 -14.65
C ALA A 52 5.00 -11.96 -13.84
N GLU A 53 5.41 -11.83 -12.57
CA GLU A 53 5.69 -12.97 -11.69
C GLU A 53 4.41 -13.52 -11.01
N SER A 54 3.27 -12.83 -11.10
CA SER A 54 2.01 -13.28 -10.50
C SER A 54 1.53 -14.62 -11.03
N TYR A 55 1.86 -14.98 -12.27
CA TYR A 55 1.59 -16.29 -12.87
C TYR A 55 2.36 -17.45 -12.22
N GLY A 56 3.32 -17.17 -11.34
CA GLY A 56 3.94 -18.17 -10.45
C GLY A 56 3.06 -18.55 -9.25
N LEU A 57 1.94 -17.85 -9.03
CA LEU A 57 0.93 -18.21 -8.04
C LEU A 57 -0.21 -19.00 -8.69
N GLU A 58 -0.93 -19.75 -7.86
CA GLU A 58 -2.28 -20.20 -8.19
C GLU A 58 -3.29 -19.08 -7.88
N THR A 59 -4.39 -19.00 -8.62
CA THR A 59 -5.50 -18.06 -8.31
C THR A 59 -6.17 -18.41 -6.98
N TYR A 60 -6.36 -19.70 -6.73
CA TYR A 60 -6.96 -20.22 -5.51
C TYR A 60 -6.10 -19.98 -4.25
N SER A 61 -6.76 -19.53 -3.18
CA SER A 61 -6.17 -19.37 -1.85
C SER A 61 -6.66 -20.42 -0.86
N PRO A 62 -5.79 -21.36 -0.43
CA PRO A 62 -6.11 -22.26 0.67
C PRO A 62 -6.10 -21.55 2.04
N TYR A 63 -5.60 -20.31 2.15
CA TYR A 63 -5.65 -19.55 3.40
C TYR A 63 -7.05 -19.02 3.69
N GLN A 64 -7.83 -18.76 2.65
CA GLN A 64 -9.13 -18.10 2.75
C GLN A 64 -10.27 -18.92 2.17
N ASP A 65 -9.95 -20.02 1.46
CA ASP A 65 -10.86 -20.85 0.68
C ASP A 65 -11.62 -20.01 -0.37
N MET A 66 -10.87 -19.30 -1.21
CA MET A 66 -11.41 -18.36 -2.20
C MET A 66 -10.54 -18.33 -3.44
N ASP A 67 -11.13 -18.00 -4.59
CA ASP A 67 -10.43 -17.91 -5.88
C ASP A 67 -10.44 -16.48 -6.42
N LEU A 68 -9.32 -16.05 -7.02
CA LEU A 68 -9.24 -14.73 -7.68
C LEU A 68 -10.11 -14.69 -8.94
N GLU A 69 -10.39 -15.83 -9.57
CA GLU A 69 -11.27 -15.89 -10.75
C GLU A 69 -12.72 -15.46 -10.43
N ASP A 70 -13.13 -15.54 -9.18
CA ASP A 70 -14.46 -15.09 -8.72
C ASP A 70 -14.52 -13.58 -8.41
N ALA A 71 -13.36 -12.95 -8.24
CA ALA A 71 -13.22 -11.55 -7.85
C ALA A 71 -13.40 -10.59 -9.03
N LYS A 72 -13.92 -9.38 -8.76
CA LYS A 72 -14.15 -8.33 -9.76
C LYS A 72 -13.14 -7.20 -9.62
N ILE A 73 -11.94 -7.47 -10.12
CA ILE A 73 -10.78 -6.57 -10.01
C ILE A 73 -10.32 -6.18 -11.41
N PHE A 74 -10.18 -4.88 -11.64
CA PHE A 74 -9.58 -4.33 -12.85
C PHE A 74 -8.12 -3.94 -12.57
N ASP A 75 -7.20 -4.43 -13.39
CA ASP A 75 -5.82 -3.98 -13.38
C ASP A 75 -5.58 -2.90 -14.46
N GLY A 76 -5.38 -1.66 -13.99
CA GLY A 76 -5.16 -0.47 -14.81
C GLY A 76 -3.71 -0.28 -15.29
N GLY A 77 -2.80 -1.22 -15.01
CA GLY A 77 -1.41 -1.11 -15.42
C GLY A 77 -0.62 -0.07 -14.63
N ASP A 78 0.48 0.40 -15.22
CA ASP A 78 1.37 1.38 -14.60
C ASP A 78 1.06 2.80 -15.09
N LEU A 79 1.10 3.74 -14.14
CA LEU A 79 1.01 5.15 -14.47
C LEU A 79 2.26 5.63 -15.21
N GLU A 80 2.05 6.44 -16.25
CA GLU A 80 3.11 7.17 -16.93
C GLU A 80 3.51 8.40 -16.09
N LEU A 81 4.49 8.23 -15.21
CA LEU A 81 4.93 9.28 -14.29
C LEU A 81 6.07 10.12 -14.86
N CYS A 82 6.07 11.41 -14.53
CA CYS A 82 7.12 12.32 -14.97
C CYS A 82 8.45 12.02 -14.27
N PHE A 83 9.52 11.83 -15.04
CA PHE A 83 10.86 11.66 -14.49
C PHE A 83 11.46 13.01 -14.08
N GLY A 84 12.15 13.06 -12.95
CA GLY A 84 12.90 14.24 -12.49
C GLY A 84 12.06 15.42 -11.99
N ASP A 85 10.73 15.30 -11.98
CA ASP A 85 9.80 16.29 -11.43
C ASP A 85 8.84 15.60 -10.45
N THR A 86 9.25 15.53 -9.18
CA THR A 86 8.49 14.87 -8.12
C THR A 86 7.08 15.45 -7.97
N PRO A 87 6.86 16.78 -7.84
CA PRO A 87 5.51 17.33 -7.75
C PRO A 87 4.60 16.93 -8.92
N ARG A 88 5.11 16.95 -10.16
CA ARG A 88 4.31 16.54 -11.32
C ARG A 88 3.99 15.05 -11.31
N ALA A 89 4.94 14.20 -10.90
CA ALA A 89 4.69 12.77 -10.74
C ALA A 89 3.61 12.49 -9.69
N LEU A 90 3.70 13.13 -8.52
CA LEU A 90 2.71 12.98 -7.45
C LEU A 90 1.31 13.46 -7.90
N ASN A 91 1.23 14.57 -8.66
CA ASN A 91 -0.05 15.03 -9.21
C ASN A 91 -0.67 13.99 -10.17
N GLY A 92 0.14 13.30 -10.98
CA GLY A 92 -0.36 12.23 -11.86
C GLY A 92 -0.98 11.07 -11.08
N ILE A 93 -0.37 10.69 -9.95
CA ILE A 93 -0.90 9.66 -9.05
C ILE A 93 -2.22 10.13 -8.41
N GLU A 94 -2.25 11.38 -7.91
CA GLU A 94 -3.43 11.98 -7.29
C GLU A 94 -4.61 12.06 -8.26
N GLU A 95 -4.38 12.52 -9.50
CA GLU A 95 -5.42 12.62 -10.52
C GLU A 95 -6.01 11.26 -10.89
N PHE A 96 -5.18 10.21 -10.99
CA PHE A 96 -5.67 8.87 -11.27
C PHE A 96 -6.48 8.31 -10.10
N ALA A 97 -5.92 8.36 -8.89
CA ALA A 97 -6.59 7.88 -7.68
C ALA A 97 -7.93 8.61 -7.46
N ARG A 98 -7.98 9.93 -7.71
CA ARG A 98 -9.20 10.73 -7.60
C ARG A 98 -10.30 10.25 -8.55
N ARG A 99 -9.96 9.94 -9.81
CA ARG A 99 -10.95 9.38 -10.77
C ARG A 99 -11.52 8.05 -10.28
N VAL A 100 -10.66 7.15 -9.78
CA VAL A 100 -11.09 5.86 -9.24
C VAL A 100 -12.05 6.04 -8.07
N VAL A 101 -11.75 6.96 -7.16
CA VAL A 101 -12.60 7.26 -5.99
C VAL A 101 -13.92 7.92 -6.40
N GLU A 102 -13.88 8.87 -7.35
CA GLU A 102 -15.08 9.53 -7.91
C GLU A 102 -16.03 8.54 -8.59
N ASP A 103 -15.50 7.47 -9.19
CA ASP A 103 -16.27 6.37 -9.77
C ASP A 103 -16.74 5.33 -8.72
N HIS A 104 -16.60 5.65 -7.43
CA HIS A 104 -16.97 4.80 -6.28
C HIS A 104 -16.27 3.43 -6.26
N LYS A 105 -15.04 3.38 -6.76
CA LYS A 105 -14.19 2.19 -6.75
C LYS A 105 -13.08 2.34 -5.70
N LEU A 106 -12.55 1.20 -5.25
CA LEU A 106 -11.45 1.16 -4.29
C LEU A 106 -10.12 1.25 -5.05
N PRO A 107 -9.32 2.32 -4.87
CA PRO A 107 -7.97 2.39 -5.41
C PRO A 107 -7.03 1.47 -4.62
N PHE A 108 -6.35 0.57 -5.32
CA PHE A 108 -5.25 -0.23 -4.78
C PHE A 108 -3.96 0.09 -5.55
N LEU A 109 -3.07 0.85 -4.92
CA LEU A 109 -1.78 1.24 -5.52
C LEU A 109 -0.70 0.18 -5.27
N LEU A 110 0.09 -0.13 -6.30
CA LEU A 110 1.27 -1.00 -6.21
C LEU A 110 2.57 -0.25 -6.45
N GLY A 111 3.55 -0.53 -5.59
CA GLY A 111 4.94 -0.26 -5.84
C GLY A 111 5.30 1.21 -5.76
N GLY A 112 6.52 1.50 -6.21
CA GLY A 112 7.20 2.74 -5.88
C GLY A 112 7.69 2.76 -4.44
N GLU A 113 8.44 3.81 -4.13
CA GLU A 113 8.81 4.19 -2.77
C GLU A 113 7.60 4.74 -2.01
N HIS A 114 7.69 4.82 -0.68
CA HIS A 114 6.55 5.15 0.17
C HIS A 114 5.89 6.51 -0.10
N LEU A 115 6.60 7.46 -0.70
CA LEU A 115 6.06 8.79 -1.00
C LEU A 115 4.81 8.74 -1.90
N VAL A 116 4.65 7.71 -2.73
CA VAL A 116 3.48 7.53 -3.60
C VAL A 116 2.16 7.39 -2.85
N THR A 117 2.21 7.04 -1.55
CA THR A 117 1.03 6.99 -0.67
C THR A 117 0.43 8.38 -0.43
N LEU A 118 1.25 9.44 -0.37
CA LEU A 118 0.76 10.81 -0.14
C LEU A 118 -0.31 11.26 -1.15
N PRO A 119 -0.08 11.24 -2.47
CA PRO A 119 -1.09 11.63 -3.44
C PRO A 119 -2.31 10.69 -3.47
N ALA A 120 -2.13 9.39 -3.22
CA ALA A 120 -3.25 8.45 -3.14
C ALA A 120 -4.16 8.74 -1.93
N VAL A 121 -3.58 9.02 -0.76
CA VAL A 121 -4.34 9.42 0.44
C VAL A 121 -5.01 10.77 0.24
N LYS A 122 -4.36 11.75 -0.40
CA LYS A 122 -4.98 13.04 -0.73
C LYS A 122 -6.25 12.88 -1.56
N ALA A 123 -6.20 12.05 -2.60
CA ALA A 123 -7.35 11.76 -3.44
C ALA A 123 -8.49 11.10 -2.65
N VAL A 124 -8.19 10.15 -1.78
CA VAL A 124 -9.19 9.49 -0.92
C VAL A 124 -9.76 10.45 0.11
N HIS A 125 -8.92 11.26 0.77
CA HIS A 125 -9.35 12.22 1.77
C HIS A 125 -10.34 13.25 1.23
N ALA A 126 -10.19 13.67 -0.04
CA ALA A 126 -11.14 14.57 -0.70
C ALA A 126 -12.58 14.01 -0.78
N ALA A 127 -12.77 12.69 -0.67
CA ALA A 127 -14.07 12.04 -0.60
C ALA A 127 -14.49 11.62 0.82
N TYR A 128 -13.57 11.64 1.79
CA TYR A 128 -13.76 11.12 3.14
C TYR A 128 -13.10 12.04 4.19
N ASP A 129 -13.87 13.00 4.72
CA ASP A 129 -13.39 13.99 5.70
C ASP A 129 -12.90 13.36 7.02
N ASP A 130 -13.47 12.22 7.41
CA ASP A 130 -13.11 11.49 8.64
C ASP A 130 -12.11 10.34 8.39
N LEU A 131 -11.27 10.45 7.35
CA LEU A 131 -10.27 9.43 7.01
C LEU A 131 -9.27 9.17 8.14
N CYS A 132 -9.00 7.90 8.39
CA CYS A 132 -7.90 7.42 9.22
C CYS A 132 -6.90 6.61 8.38
N VAL A 133 -5.67 6.52 8.85
CA VAL A 133 -4.60 5.74 8.22
C VAL A 133 -4.15 4.65 9.17
N ILE A 134 -4.11 3.41 8.68
CA ILE A 134 -3.34 2.32 9.30
C ILE A 134 -2.08 2.13 8.47
N HIS A 135 -0.95 2.11 9.14
CA HIS A 135 0.39 2.12 8.56
C HIS A 135 1.22 0.96 9.12
N PHE A 136 1.61 0.03 8.26
CA PHE A 136 2.53 -1.06 8.62
C PHE A 136 3.89 -0.79 8.01
N ASP A 137 4.90 -0.63 8.85
CA ASP A 137 6.23 -0.14 8.43
C ASP A 137 7.29 -0.46 9.51
N ALA A 138 8.55 -0.57 9.12
CA ALA A 138 9.68 -0.52 10.03
C ALA A 138 10.01 0.90 10.51
N HIS A 139 9.75 1.93 9.73
CA HIS A 139 10.12 3.33 9.96
C HIS A 139 8.94 4.18 10.41
N THR A 140 9.24 5.33 11.02
CA THR A 140 8.22 6.29 11.45
C THR A 140 7.73 7.18 10.32
N ASP A 141 8.58 7.44 9.33
CA ASP A 141 8.32 8.34 8.20
C ASP A 141 7.74 9.71 8.57
N LEU A 142 8.14 10.19 9.75
CA LEU A 142 7.64 11.37 10.42
C LEU A 142 8.60 12.56 10.32
N ARG A 143 9.67 12.45 9.54
CA ARG A 143 10.61 13.55 9.35
C ARG A 143 9.90 14.72 8.68
N ASP A 144 10.30 15.94 9.05
CA ASP A 144 9.79 17.14 8.39
C ASP A 144 10.44 17.35 7.01
N GLU A 145 11.74 17.08 6.94
CA GLU A 145 12.54 16.96 5.73
C GLU A 145 13.55 15.83 5.87
N TYR A 146 14.07 15.36 4.73
CA TYR A 146 15.24 14.49 4.68
C TYR A 146 16.23 15.04 3.66
N LEU A 147 17.43 15.42 4.13
CA LEU A 147 18.50 16.01 3.31
C LEU A 147 18.04 17.21 2.46
N GLY A 148 17.20 18.09 3.02
CA GLY A 148 16.68 19.27 2.31
C GLY A 148 15.43 19.02 1.47
N ASN A 149 14.90 17.79 1.43
CA ASN A 149 13.70 17.44 0.68
C ASN A 149 12.50 17.16 1.61
N HIS A 150 11.42 17.91 1.46
CA HIS A 150 10.16 17.76 2.20
C HIS A 150 9.18 16.75 1.60
N LEU A 151 9.45 16.29 0.37
CA LEU A 151 8.68 15.29 -0.33
C LEU A 151 9.61 14.11 -0.62
N SER A 152 9.78 13.26 0.38
CA SER A 152 10.50 11.99 0.26
C SER A 152 9.77 10.87 1.00
N HIS A 153 10.17 9.62 0.72
CA HIS A 153 9.63 8.44 1.42
C HIS A 153 9.62 8.63 2.95
N ALA A 154 10.75 9.01 3.55
CA ALA A 154 10.90 9.23 4.99
C ALA A 154 10.10 10.42 5.61
N THR A 155 9.31 11.14 4.81
CA THR A 155 8.47 12.27 5.25
C THR A 155 6.98 12.03 5.04
N VAL A 156 6.59 10.90 4.43
CA VAL A 156 5.22 10.66 3.94
C VAL A 156 4.21 10.78 5.07
N ILE A 157 4.45 10.16 6.23
CA ILE A 157 3.52 10.18 7.37
C ILE A 157 3.42 11.57 7.97
N ARG A 158 4.50 12.35 7.98
CA ARG A 158 4.44 13.76 8.39
C ARG A 158 3.57 14.59 7.46
N ARG A 159 3.65 14.37 6.14
CA ARG A 159 2.77 15.04 5.16
C ARG A 159 1.32 14.57 5.25
N LEU A 160 1.07 13.31 5.60
CA LEU A 160 -0.28 12.82 5.90
C LEU A 160 -0.84 13.48 7.17
N TRP A 161 -0.01 13.68 8.19
CA TRP A 161 -0.43 14.38 9.40
C TRP A 161 -0.84 15.84 9.13
N ASP A 162 -0.11 16.58 8.29
CA ASP A 162 -0.53 17.94 7.89
C ASP A 162 -1.94 17.97 7.28
N LEU A 163 -2.33 16.90 6.59
CA LEU A 163 -3.61 16.77 5.91
C LEU A 163 -4.73 16.34 6.88
N LEU A 164 -4.46 15.34 7.71
CA LEU A 164 -5.48 14.64 8.50
C LEU A 164 -5.62 15.18 9.93
N GLY A 165 -4.52 15.71 10.49
CA GLY A 165 -4.41 16.13 11.88
C GLY A 165 -4.24 14.98 12.89
N ASP A 166 -4.38 15.32 14.17
CA ASP A 166 -4.10 14.43 15.30
C ASP A 166 -5.08 13.25 15.41
N GLY A 167 -4.60 12.12 15.93
CA GLY A 167 -5.43 10.95 16.23
C GLY A 167 -5.97 10.20 15.02
N ARG A 168 -5.43 10.47 13.82
CA ARG A 168 -5.84 9.85 12.55
C ARG A 168 -4.94 8.74 12.06
N ILE A 169 -3.69 8.70 12.51
CA ILE A 169 -2.64 7.84 11.96
C ILE A 169 -2.19 6.84 13.01
N HIS A 170 -2.28 5.56 12.69
CA HIS A 170 -1.94 4.43 13.55
C HIS A 170 -0.88 3.56 12.88
N GLN A 171 0.31 3.53 13.47
CA GLN A 171 1.50 2.90 12.90
C GLN A 171 1.87 1.63 13.68
N PHE A 172 2.28 0.58 13.00
CA PHE A 172 2.61 -0.72 13.59
C PHE A 172 3.86 -1.33 12.96
N GLY A 173 4.62 -2.09 13.76
CA GLY A 173 5.87 -2.70 13.32
C GLY A 173 7.10 -1.79 13.46
N ILE A 174 6.89 -0.54 13.92
CA ILE A 174 7.91 0.51 13.93
C ILE A 174 9.06 0.15 14.85
N ARG A 175 10.27 0.22 14.31
CA ARG A 175 11.53 -0.08 15.00
C ARG A 175 12.68 0.86 14.61
N SER A 176 12.49 1.72 13.61
CA SER A 176 13.45 2.71 13.14
C SER A 176 12.82 4.11 13.12
N GLY A 177 13.62 5.16 13.30
CA GLY A 177 13.16 6.55 13.37
C GLY A 177 13.99 7.42 14.32
N GLU A 178 14.02 8.73 14.07
CA GLU A 178 14.75 9.68 14.91
C GLU A 178 14.07 9.94 16.24
N ARG A 179 14.87 10.28 17.26
CA ARG A 179 14.38 10.67 18.59
C ARG A 179 13.25 11.72 18.52
N ALA A 180 13.39 12.71 17.64
CA ALA A 180 12.40 13.76 17.46
C ALA A 180 11.06 13.20 16.99
N GLU A 181 11.05 12.23 16.08
CA GLU A 181 9.84 11.57 15.57
C GLU A 181 9.12 10.80 16.68
N TRP A 182 9.86 10.07 17.51
CA TRP A 182 9.28 9.37 18.67
C TRP A 182 8.67 10.32 19.70
N TYR A 183 9.28 11.48 19.92
CA TYR A 183 8.74 12.49 20.84
C TYR A 183 7.53 13.18 20.25
N TRP A 184 7.58 13.50 18.95
CA TRP A 184 6.46 14.05 18.21
C TRP A 184 5.21 13.15 18.31
N SER A 185 5.35 11.85 18.07
CA SER A 185 4.23 10.92 18.22
C SER A 185 3.68 10.86 19.67
N ARG A 186 4.53 11.00 20.69
CA ARG A 186 4.09 11.00 22.10
C ARG A 186 3.25 12.22 22.49
N GLU A 187 3.35 13.30 21.74
CA GLU A 187 2.51 14.49 21.93
C GLU A 187 1.05 14.26 21.47
N GLY A 188 0.77 13.14 20.81
CA GLY A 188 -0.58 12.73 20.39
C GLY A 188 -0.84 12.88 18.89
N HIS A 189 0.15 13.32 18.12
CA HIS A 189 0.03 13.55 16.68
C HIS A 189 -0.21 12.25 15.88
N THR A 190 0.47 11.17 16.27
CA THR A 190 0.27 9.82 15.71
C THR A 190 0.35 8.77 16.81
N HIS A 191 -0.21 7.58 16.56
CA HIS A 191 -0.09 6.44 17.46
C HIS A 191 0.90 5.42 16.93
N ILE A 192 2.04 5.23 17.59
CA ILE A 192 3.04 4.24 17.20
C ILE A 192 2.99 3.02 18.12
N GLN A 193 2.74 1.86 17.53
CA GLN A 193 3.03 0.56 18.09
C GLN A 193 4.39 0.08 17.59
N LYS A 194 5.28 -0.25 18.55
CA LYS A 194 6.64 -0.69 18.25
C LYS A 194 6.72 -2.18 17.95
N PHE A 195 7.63 -2.55 17.05
CA PHE A 195 8.14 -3.90 16.79
C PHE A 195 7.15 -4.94 16.24
N ASN A 196 5.85 -4.84 16.55
CA ASN A 196 4.85 -5.85 16.21
C ASN A 196 3.45 -5.22 16.07
N PHE A 197 2.43 -6.08 15.95
CA PHE A 197 1.02 -5.69 15.79
C PHE A 197 0.20 -5.77 17.09
N THR A 198 0.82 -5.72 18.27
CA THR A 198 0.07 -5.68 19.55
C THR A 198 -0.78 -4.41 19.60
N GLY A 199 -2.02 -4.48 20.11
CA GLY A 199 -2.91 -3.31 20.12
C GLY A 199 -3.68 -3.10 18.81
N LEU A 200 -3.43 -3.90 17.77
CA LEU A 200 -4.10 -3.77 16.48
C LEU A 200 -5.60 -4.01 16.57
N GLN A 201 -6.05 -5.00 17.34
CA GLN A 201 -7.48 -5.31 17.47
C GLN A 201 -8.24 -4.18 18.17
N GLU A 202 -7.63 -3.57 19.19
CA GLU A 202 -8.16 -2.42 19.91
C GLU A 202 -8.27 -1.21 18.98
N THR A 203 -7.24 -1.00 18.14
CA THR A 203 -7.25 0.07 17.13
C THR A 203 -8.34 -0.16 16.08
N ILE A 204 -8.47 -1.38 15.55
CA ILE A 204 -9.54 -1.77 14.63
C ILE A 204 -10.92 -1.52 15.26
N ALA A 205 -11.10 -1.89 16.53
CA ALA A 205 -12.35 -1.66 17.24
C ALA A 205 -12.66 -0.15 17.40
N ALA A 206 -11.63 0.66 17.69
CA ALA A 206 -11.76 2.11 17.84
C ALA A 206 -12.06 2.82 16.50
N LEU A 207 -11.62 2.25 15.37
CA LEU A 207 -11.86 2.80 14.02
C LEU A 207 -13.12 2.27 13.35
N ARG A 208 -13.91 1.44 14.03
CA ARG A 208 -15.12 0.82 13.45
C ARG A 208 -16.06 1.89 12.88
N GLY A 209 -16.42 1.72 11.60
CA GLY A 209 -17.34 2.61 10.89
C GLY A 209 -16.69 3.86 10.29
N ARG A 210 -15.41 4.12 10.58
CA ARG A 210 -14.65 5.22 9.99
C ARG A 210 -13.97 4.75 8.69
N PRO A 211 -13.84 5.61 7.67
CA PRO A 211 -13.08 5.28 6.46
C PRO A 211 -11.60 5.13 6.81
N VAL A 212 -10.96 4.06 6.34
CA VAL A 212 -9.55 3.76 6.58
C VAL A 212 -8.82 3.63 5.24
N TYR A 213 -7.72 4.37 5.11
CA TYR A 213 -6.69 4.09 4.13
C TYR A 213 -5.65 3.15 4.76
N PHE A 214 -5.32 2.06 4.09
CA PHE A 214 -4.39 1.07 4.62
C PHE A 214 -3.13 0.99 3.74
N THR A 215 -2.00 1.45 4.29
CA THR A 215 -0.70 1.43 3.63
C THR A 215 0.21 0.40 4.29
N ILE A 216 0.88 -0.41 3.47
CA ILE A 216 1.86 -1.40 3.91
C ILE A 216 3.18 -1.12 3.19
N ASP A 217 4.17 -0.64 3.95
CA ASP A 217 5.57 -0.80 3.60
C ASP A 217 5.98 -2.25 3.88
N LEU A 218 6.46 -2.94 2.85
CA LEU A 218 6.87 -4.32 2.97
C LEU A 218 8.14 -4.52 3.80
N ASP A 219 8.92 -3.47 4.06
CA ASP A 219 10.08 -3.53 4.93
C ASP A 219 9.74 -3.72 6.42
N VAL A 220 8.45 -3.65 6.77
CA VAL A 220 7.94 -4.10 8.08
C VAL A 220 8.34 -5.55 8.36
N LEU A 221 8.48 -6.36 7.31
CA LEU A 221 8.96 -7.75 7.37
C LEU A 221 10.43 -7.82 7.76
N ASP A 222 10.80 -8.89 8.46
CA ASP A 222 12.20 -9.13 8.73
C ASP A 222 12.99 -9.40 7.43
N PRO A 223 14.21 -8.84 7.26
CA PRO A 223 15.03 -9.03 6.07
C PRO A 223 15.43 -10.50 5.80
N SER A 224 15.33 -11.38 6.80
CA SER A 224 15.46 -12.84 6.57
C SER A 224 14.37 -13.42 5.67
N CYS A 225 13.21 -12.74 5.59
CA CYS A 225 12.07 -13.12 4.75
C CYS A 225 11.90 -12.18 3.55
N PHE A 226 12.22 -10.89 3.72
CA PHE A 226 12.02 -9.85 2.71
C PHE A 226 13.26 -8.94 2.55
N PRO A 227 14.35 -9.44 1.95
CA PRO A 227 15.56 -8.64 1.75
C PRO A 227 15.44 -7.58 0.64
N GLY A 228 14.47 -7.73 -0.27
CA GLY A 228 14.29 -6.90 -1.47
C GLY A 228 13.56 -5.58 -1.19
N THR A 229 14.16 -4.71 -0.38
CA THR A 229 13.68 -3.34 -0.09
C THR A 229 14.86 -2.37 -0.04
N GLY A 230 14.60 -1.06 -0.20
CA GLY A 230 15.61 -0.02 -0.08
C GLY A 230 16.38 -0.08 1.23
N THR A 231 15.67 -0.05 2.36
CA THR A 231 16.20 0.16 3.72
C THR A 231 15.80 -0.95 4.71
N PRO A 232 16.35 -2.17 4.58
CA PRO A 232 15.96 -3.31 5.39
C PRO A 232 16.33 -3.11 6.86
N GLU A 233 15.37 -3.31 7.76
CA GLU A 233 15.56 -3.19 9.21
C GLU A 233 15.39 -4.54 9.91
N ALA A 234 16.43 -5.03 10.57
CA ALA A 234 16.39 -6.32 11.27
C ALA A 234 15.45 -6.31 12.48
N GLY A 235 14.92 -7.48 12.84
CA GLY A 235 13.97 -7.64 13.95
C GLY A 235 12.53 -7.30 13.55
N GLY A 236 12.21 -7.50 12.27
CA GLY A 236 10.87 -7.29 11.73
C GLY A 236 9.90 -8.44 12.01
N VAL A 237 8.67 -8.28 11.54
CA VAL A 237 7.65 -9.33 11.68
C VAL A 237 7.88 -10.44 10.65
N THR A 238 7.41 -11.64 10.96
CA THR A 238 7.39 -12.74 10.00
C THR A 238 6.30 -12.53 8.95
N PHE A 239 6.43 -13.22 7.81
CA PHE A 239 5.39 -13.26 6.78
C PHE A 239 4.00 -13.62 7.33
N GLN A 240 3.93 -14.62 8.21
CA GLN A 240 2.66 -15.08 8.78
C GLN A 240 2.01 -14.05 9.72
N GLU A 241 2.82 -13.27 10.44
CA GLU A 241 2.32 -12.19 11.29
C GLU A 241 1.76 -11.04 10.45
N LEU A 242 2.49 -10.60 9.42
CA LEU A 242 2.02 -9.57 8.49
C LEU A 242 0.72 -10.00 7.80
N LEU A 243 0.69 -11.21 7.22
CA LEU A 243 -0.48 -11.71 6.52
C LEU A 243 -1.71 -11.73 7.45
N ARG A 244 -1.58 -12.25 8.67
CA ARG A 244 -2.68 -12.28 9.63
C ARG A 244 -3.13 -10.88 10.03
N ALA A 245 -2.19 -9.95 10.27
CA ALA A 245 -2.50 -8.58 10.64
C ALA A 245 -3.22 -7.83 9.52
N ALA A 246 -2.74 -7.95 8.27
CA ALA A 246 -3.36 -7.32 7.11
C ALA A 246 -4.80 -7.82 6.89
N LEU A 247 -5.02 -9.14 7.00
CA LEU A 247 -6.37 -9.71 6.92
C LEU A 247 -7.27 -9.28 8.08
N GLN A 248 -6.74 -9.08 9.29
CA GLN A 248 -7.52 -8.53 10.41
C GLN A 248 -7.95 -7.10 10.15
N VAL A 249 -7.07 -6.25 9.62
CA VAL A 249 -7.39 -4.86 9.25
C VAL A 249 -8.49 -4.83 8.19
N ILE A 250 -8.32 -5.58 7.10
CA ILE A 250 -9.29 -5.60 5.99
C ILE A 250 -10.68 -6.08 6.46
N ARG A 251 -10.74 -7.09 7.33
CA ARG A 251 -12.01 -7.63 7.85
C ARG A 251 -12.67 -6.71 8.88
N GLY A 252 -11.87 -5.91 9.60
CA GLY A 252 -12.33 -5.13 10.75
C GLY A 252 -12.61 -3.67 10.45
N CYS A 253 -12.05 -3.13 9.38
CA CYS A 253 -12.13 -1.71 9.02
C CYS A 253 -12.93 -1.50 7.72
N ASN A 254 -13.47 -0.29 7.56
CA ASN A 254 -14.03 0.16 6.28
C ASN A 254 -12.89 0.68 5.39
N ILE A 255 -12.25 -0.22 4.63
CA ILE A 255 -11.14 0.13 3.75
C ILE A 255 -11.67 0.89 2.53
N VAL A 256 -11.21 2.13 2.35
CA VAL A 256 -11.61 3.00 1.23
C VAL A 256 -10.46 3.30 0.25
N GLY A 257 -9.27 2.79 0.54
CA GLY A 257 -8.09 2.84 -0.32
C GLY A 257 -6.95 2.07 0.33
N CYS A 258 -6.06 1.51 -0.46
CA CYS A 258 -4.88 0.84 0.07
C CYS A 258 -3.69 0.85 -0.88
N ASP A 259 -2.51 0.62 -0.34
CA ASP A 259 -1.30 0.43 -1.12
C ASP A 259 -0.35 -0.62 -0.52
N LEU A 260 0.54 -1.11 -1.39
CA LEU A 260 1.63 -2.02 -1.04
C LEU A 260 2.90 -1.51 -1.73
N VAL A 261 3.87 -1.03 -0.94
CA VAL A 261 5.01 -0.26 -1.44
C VAL A 261 6.36 -0.91 -1.07
N GLU A 262 7.45 -0.34 -1.57
CA GLU A 262 8.83 -0.60 -1.12
C GLU A 262 9.40 -2.00 -1.40
N LEU A 263 8.69 -2.80 -2.20
CA LEU A 263 9.31 -3.93 -2.91
C LEU A 263 10.32 -3.39 -3.92
N SER A 264 11.58 -3.83 -3.82
CA SER A 264 12.62 -3.61 -4.82
C SER A 264 13.09 -4.97 -5.35
N PRO A 265 12.52 -5.44 -6.48
CA PRO A 265 12.93 -6.70 -7.10
C PRO A 265 14.44 -6.84 -7.37
N PRO A 266 15.18 -5.81 -7.85
CA PRO A 266 16.62 -5.98 -8.13
C PRO A 266 17.48 -6.18 -6.87
N LEU A 267 16.94 -5.93 -5.68
CA LEU A 267 17.66 -6.11 -4.41
C LEU A 267 17.52 -7.52 -3.82
N ASP A 268 16.70 -8.38 -4.43
CA ASP A 268 16.58 -9.80 -4.07
C ASP A 268 16.66 -10.70 -5.31
N PRO A 269 17.86 -11.20 -5.65
CA PRO A 269 18.04 -12.07 -6.82
C PRO A 269 17.39 -13.45 -6.66
N SER A 270 16.96 -13.84 -5.46
CA SER A 270 16.27 -15.11 -5.24
C SER A 270 14.80 -15.08 -5.65
N GLY A 271 14.21 -13.88 -5.78
CA GLY A 271 12.78 -13.67 -6.02
C GLY A 271 11.89 -13.91 -4.80
N ALA A 272 12.44 -14.22 -3.63
CA ALA A 272 11.67 -14.52 -2.41
C ALA A 272 10.82 -13.33 -1.94
N SER A 273 11.36 -12.11 -2.03
CA SER A 273 10.66 -10.86 -1.69
C SER A 273 9.48 -10.63 -2.63
N THR A 274 9.68 -10.82 -3.94
CA THR A 274 8.61 -10.74 -4.93
C THR A 274 7.52 -11.76 -4.62
N ALA A 275 7.86 -13.04 -4.42
CA ALA A 275 6.90 -14.08 -4.08
C ALA A 275 6.10 -13.76 -2.80
N THR A 276 6.76 -13.16 -1.81
CA THR A 276 6.14 -12.69 -0.58
C THR A 276 5.13 -11.56 -0.84
N ALA A 277 5.53 -10.53 -1.58
CA ALA A 277 4.67 -9.40 -1.94
C ALA A 277 3.44 -9.86 -2.76
N LEU A 278 3.65 -10.73 -3.74
CA LEU A 278 2.57 -11.32 -4.55
C LEU A 278 1.55 -12.05 -3.70
N LYS A 279 2.03 -12.84 -2.73
CA LYS A 279 1.15 -13.58 -1.83
C LYS A 279 0.35 -12.65 -0.95
N ILE A 280 0.98 -11.63 -0.34
CA ILE A 280 0.27 -10.61 0.44
C ILE A 280 -0.79 -9.92 -0.41
N LEU A 281 -0.44 -9.46 -1.62
CA LEU A 281 -1.36 -8.80 -2.53
C LEU A 281 -2.58 -9.67 -2.85
N ARG A 282 -2.36 -10.93 -3.28
CA ARG A 282 -3.47 -11.87 -3.58
C ARG A 282 -4.40 -12.02 -2.39
N GLU A 283 -3.86 -12.26 -1.19
CA GLU A 283 -4.70 -12.45 -0.01
C GLU A 283 -5.47 -11.19 0.38
N MET A 284 -4.86 -10.00 0.22
CA MET A 284 -5.55 -8.73 0.46
C MET A 284 -6.70 -8.52 -0.55
N LEU A 285 -6.46 -8.75 -1.84
CA LEU A 285 -7.47 -8.62 -2.89
C LEU A 285 -8.68 -9.53 -2.63
N LEU A 286 -8.42 -10.82 -2.35
CA LEU A 286 -9.49 -11.77 -2.00
C LEU A 286 -10.26 -11.33 -0.75
N CYS A 287 -9.54 -10.90 0.29
CA CYS A 287 -10.18 -10.50 1.53
C CYS A 287 -11.05 -9.23 1.37
N LEU A 288 -10.61 -8.30 0.51
CA LEU A 288 -11.38 -7.10 0.16
C LEU A 288 -12.63 -7.46 -0.64
N GLU A 289 -12.56 -8.44 -1.54
CA GLU A 289 -13.67 -8.88 -2.39
C GLU A 289 -14.68 -9.78 -1.68
N LYS A 290 -14.27 -10.47 -0.62
CA LYS A 290 -15.09 -11.43 0.13
C LYS A 290 -16.53 -10.98 0.43
N PRO A 291 -16.81 -9.74 0.88
CA PRO A 291 -18.18 -9.31 1.16
C PRO A 291 -19.10 -9.22 -0.06
N PHE A 292 -18.53 -9.26 -1.27
CA PHE A 292 -19.22 -9.06 -2.55
C PHE A 292 -19.34 -10.34 -3.39
N LEU A 293 -18.66 -11.43 -2.97
CA LEU A 293 -18.80 -12.74 -3.60
C LEU A 293 -20.11 -13.40 -3.16
N LYS A 294 -20.74 -14.14 -4.07
CA LYS A 294 -21.96 -14.91 -3.77
C LYS A 294 -21.61 -16.10 -2.87
N PRO A 295 -22.57 -16.63 -2.08
CA PRO A 295 -22.34 -17.84 -1.26
C PRO A 295 -21.90 -19.07 -2.04
N GLU A 296 -22.17 -19.13 -3.35
CA GLU A 296 -21.75 -20.22 -4.24
C GLU A 296 -20.28 -20.10 -4.69
N GLN A 297 -19.65 -18.95 -4.42
CA GLN A 297 -18.26 -18.60 -4.75
C GLN A 297 -17.38 -18.52 -3.47
N LEU A 298 -17.91 -19.00 -2.34
CA LEU A 298 -17.27 -19.06 -1.02
C LEU A 298 -17.26 -20.51 -0.53
#